data_AF-A0A401MSL8-F1
#
_entry.id   AF-A0A401MSL8-F1
#
_cell.length_a   1.000
_cell.length_b   1.000
_cell.length_c   1.000
_cell.angle_alpha   90.00
_cell.angle_beta   90.00
_cell.angle_gamma   90.00
#
_symmetry.space_group_name_H-M   'P 1'
#
loop_
_entity.id
_entity.type
_entity.pdbx_description
1 polymer ?
#
loop_
_entity_poly.entity_id
_entity_poly.type
_entity_poly.pdbx_seq_one_letter_code
_entity_poly.pdbx_strand_id
1 'polypeptide(L)'
;MVRLDLSFVPKMWLKTVYSREQPGMLVRRHFEAMVFACLVEELRCGDVAVIGAEDYGDWTRMLLPWEQCEPKLAGFCDQAGFPATASEFTVRLRERLTTIAETVDAGYPDNKDLTIDPVTGVPSLAVRRAGERTASAEKLEEALSERLPARSVLEHLARAAHWTHWWKRPGPRSGSEPKLKEPLPRYVTTAFVYGSGLGPAQAVRHMRGSVAAHELGAIAKRHFTIPVLNRSGADVVNAHAGLDLTAAWGDGSVAAVDGTMMDTVIDNLLAEPRSSTAATAGSPTTSSPTPTSRSSPGSSPAESGKPSTSSTRSSRTSRRSSRTPYTPTPRGI
;
A
#
# COMPACT_ATOMS: atom_id res chain seq x y z
N MET A 1 -29.11 -35.52 -14.87
CA MET A 1 -28.15 -34.40 -14.99
C MET A 1 -28.70 -33.23 -14.19
N VAL A 2 -28.04 -32.85 -13.10
CA VAL A 2 -28.42 -31.66 -12.33
C VAL A 2 -27.98 -30.44 -13.13
N ARG A 3 -28.92 -29.62 -13.61
CA ARG A 3 -28.60 -28.31 -14.20
C ARG A 3 -28.29 -27.35 -13.06
N LEU A 4 -27.02 -26.96 -12.95
CA LEU A 4 -26.59 -25.88 -12.04
C LEU A 4 -26.92 -24.54 -12.69
N ASP A 5 -27.58 -23.66 -11.96
CA ASP A 5 -27.77 -22.28 -12.38
C ASP A 5 -26.48 -21.47 -12.11
N LEU A 6 -25.98 -20.80 -13.14
CA LEU A 6 -24.76 -19.98 -13.10
C LEU A 6 -25.06 -18.51 -13.48
N SER A 7 -26.32 -18.09 -13.32
CA SER A 7 -26.78 -16.73 -13.61
C SER A 7 -26.04 -15.63 -12.81
N PHE A 8 -25.55 -15.97 -11.61
CA PHE A 8 -24.77 -15.07 -10.75
C PHE A 8 -23.30 -14.87 -11.18
N VAL A 9 -22.83 -15.62 -12.18
CA VAL A 9 -21.40 -15.67 -12.53
C VAL A 9 -21.05 -14.59 -13.56
N PRO A 10 -19.95 -13.83 -13.37
CA PRO A 10 -19.46 -12.90 -14.38
C PRO A 10 -19.16 -13.59 -15.71
N LYS A 11 -19.52 -12.95 -16.83
CA LYS A 11 -19.37 -13.51 -18.19
C LYS A 11 -17.94 -13.98 -18.54
N MET A 12 -16.92 -13.40 -17.90
CA MET A 12 -15.52 -13.79 -18.08
C MET A 12 -15.23 -15.19 -17.52
N TRP A 13 -15.83 -15.55 -16.38
CA TRP A 13 -15.64 -16.85 -15.73
C TRP A 13 -16.36 -17.98 -16.49
N LEU A 14 -17.53 -17.70 -17.08
CA LEU A 14 -18.27 -18.68 -17.87
C LEU A 14 -17.42 -19.29 -19.00
N LYS A 15 -16.53 -18.50 -19.63
CA LYS A 15 -15.61 -19.00 -20.68
C LYS A 15 -14.54 -19.98 -20.18
N THR A 16 -14.22 -19.90 -18.89
CA THR A 16 -13.12 -20.66 -18.27
C THR A 16 -13.63 -21.89 -17.52
N VAL A 17 -14.87 -21.84 -17.04
CA VAL A 17 -15.48 -22.90 -16.23
C VAL A 17 -16.01 -24.06 -17.09
N TYR A 18 -16.46 -23.80 -18.32
CA TYR A 18 -16.83 -24.86 -19.26
C TYR A 18 -15.59 -25.47 -19.93
N SER A 19 -15.57 -26.80 -20.02
CA SER A 19 -14.53 -27.53 -20.74
C SER A 19 -14.63 -27.25 -22.24
N ARG A 20 -13.50 -26.93 -22.88
CA ARG A 20 -13.40 -26.81 -24.34
C ARG A 20 -13.42 -28.16 -25.06
N GLU A 21 -13.00 -29.21 -24.36
CA GLU A 21 -12.85 -30.56 -24.91
C GLU A 21 -14.13 -31.40 -24.79
N GLN A 22 -15.00 -31.06 -23.83
CA GLN A 22 -16.26 -31.76 -23.57
C GLN A 22 -17.41 -30.75 -23.42
N PRO A 23 -18.19 -30.51 -24.49
CA PRO A 23 -19.29 -29.56 -24.48
C PRO A 23 -20.29 -29.89 -23.37
N GLY A 24 -20.53 -28.95 -22.45
CA GLY A 24 -21.48 -29.10 -21.35
C GLY A 24 -20.92 -29.65 -20.04
N MET A 25 -19.63 -30.01 -19.97
CA MET A 25 -18.97 -30.39 -18.72
C MET A 25 -18.23 -29.22 -18.06
N LEU A 26 -18.34 -29.12 -16.74
CA LEU A 26 -17.66 -28.11 -15.92
C LEU A 26 -16.28 -28.62 -15.48
N VAL A 27 -15.26 -27.78 -15.59
CA VAL A 27 -13.94 -28.08 -15.04
C VAL A 27 -13.95 -27.77 -13.54
N ARG A 28 -14.03 -28.82 -12.72
CA ARG A 28 -14.21 -28.72 -11.26
C ARG A 28 -13.30 -27.69 -10.58
N ARG A 29 -11.99 -27.68 -10.89
CA ARG A 29 -11.04 -26.73 -10.28
C ARG A 29 -11.36 -25.26 -10.60
N HIS A 30 -11.76 -24.98 -11.83
CA HIS A 30 -12.12 -23.61 -12.23
C HIS A 30 -13.47 -23.20 -11.66
N PHE A 31 -14.42 -24.15 -11.59
CA PHE A 31 -15.70 -23.94 -10.94
C PHE A 31 -15.53 -23.63 -9.45
N GLU A 32 -14.75 -24.42 -8.70
CA GLU A 32 -14.48 -24.17 -7.28
C GLU A 32 -13.81 -22.80 -7.08
N ALA A 33 -12.78 -22.46 -7.86
CA ALA A 33 -12.12 -21.16 -7.79
C ALA A 33 -13.07 -19.99 -8.09
N MET A 34 -13.95 -20.16 -9.08
CA MET A 34 -14.98 -19.17 -9.42
C MET A 34 -15.98 -18.99 -8.27
N VAL A 35 -16.49 -20.08 -7.66
CA VAL A 35 -17.42 -20.00 -6.54
C VAL A 35 -16.79 -19.25 -5.37
N PHE A 36 -15.53 -19.56 -5.02
CA PHE A 36 -14.82 -18.84 -3.96
C PHE A 36 -14.59 -17.37 -4.31
N ALA A 37 -14.26 -17.05 -5.55
CA ALA A 37 -14.09 -15.67 -5.98
C ALA A 37 -15.41 -14.88 -5.85
N CYS A 38 -16.53 -15.45 -6.31
CA CYS A 38 -17.85 -14.82 -6.16
C CYS A 38 -18.20 -14.66 -4.67
N LEU A 39 -18.01 -15.69 -3.85
CA LEU A 39 -18.29 -15.62 -2.42
C LEU A 39 -17.47 -14.54 -1.71
N VAL A 40 -16.18 -14.38 -2.07
CA VAL A 40 -15.35 -13.32 -1.50
C VAL A 40 -15.87 -11.93 -1.86
N GLU A 41 -16.35 -11.74 -3.09
CA GLU A 41 -16.94 -10.47 -3.50
C GLU A 41 -18.28 -10.22 -2.79
N GLU A 42 -19.16 -11.22 -2.68
CA GLU A 42 -20.43 -11.07 -1.94
C GLU A 42 -20.22 -10.78 -0.44
N LEU A 43 -19.19 -11.39 0.17
CA LEU A 43 -18.78 -11.09 1.55
C LEU A 43 -18.24 -9.66 1.69
N ARG A 44 -17.57 -9.14 0.66
CA ARG A 44 -17.06 -7.76 0.63
C ARG A 44 -18.18 -6.74 0.44
N CYS A 45 -19.14 -7.03 -0.43
CA CYS A 45 -20.33 -6.21 -0.65
C CYS A 45 -21.27 -6.21 0.56
N GLY A 46 -21.16 -7.20 1.44
CA GLY A 46 -22.02 -7.36 2.62
C GLY A 46 -23.37 -7.98 2.30
N ASP A 47 -23.54 -8.57 1.11
CA ASP A 47 -24.73 -9.31 0.68
C ASP A 47 -24.77 -10.72 1.31
N VAL A 48 -23.59 -11.28 1.61
CA VAL A 48 -23.42 -12.50 2.39
C VAL A 48 -22.72 -12.17 3.69
N ALA A 49 -23.19 -12.76 4.78
CA ALA A 49 -22.58 -12.64 6.10
C ALA A 49 -22.24 -14.01 6.68
N VAL A 50 -21.11 -14.09 7.39
CA VAL A 50 -20.71 -15.28 8.15
C VAL A 50 -21.20 -15.12 9.58
N ILE A 51 -22.08 -16.03 9.99
CA ILE A 51 -22.63 -16.05 11.35
C ILE A 51 -21.47 -16.22 12.35
N GLY A 52 -21.31 -15.24 13.25
CA GLY A 52 -20.28 -15.24 14.30
C GLY A 52 -18.92 -14.66 13.88
N ALA A 53 -18.76 -14.16 12.65
CA ALA A 53 -17.59 -13.38 12.27
C ALA A 53 -17.74 -11.91 12.72
N GLU A 54 -16.62 -11.28 13.09
CA GLU A 54 -16.57 -9.83 13.39
C GLU A 54 -16.44 -9.02 12.09
N ASP A 55 -15.41 -9.30 11.27
CA ASP A 55 -15.12 -8.52 10.05
C ASP A 55 -16.08 -8.79 8.88
N TYR A 56 -16.64 -10.00 8.79
CA TYR A 56 -17.59 -10.43 7.73
C TYR A 56 -18.94 -10.84 8.33
N GLY A 57 -19.27 -10.28 9.48
CA GLY A 57 -20.54 -10.52 10.16
C GLY A 57 -21.71 -9.82 9.48
N ASP A 58 -22.90 -10.07 10.01
CA ASP A 58 -24.12 -9.36 9.60
C ASP A 58 -24.04 -7.90 10.09
N TRP A 59 -23.61 -7.01 9.21
CA TRP A 59 -23.42 -5.59 9.50
C TRP A 59 -24.73 -4.90 9.91
N THR A 60 -25.90 -5.42 9.50
CA THR A 60 -27.20 -4.85 9.88
C THR A 60 -27.44 -4.95 11.39
N ARG A 61 -26.82 -5.93 12.07
CA ARG A 61 -26.87 -6.06 13.53
C ARG A 61 -25.99 -5.03 14.25
N MET A 62 -25.05 -4.42 13.54
CA MET A 62 -24.21 -3.34 14.07
C MET A 62 -24.91 -1.98 13.98
N LEU A 63 -26.01 -1.89 13.22
CA LEU A 63 -26.82 -0.69 13.14
C LEU A 63 -27.77 -0.58 14.33
N LEU A 64 -28.09 0.66 14.69
CA LEU A 64 -29.17 0.94 15.64
C LEU A 64 -30.52 0.54 15.01
N PRO A 65 -31.38 -0.18 15.76
CA PRO A 65 -32.74 -0.45 15.33
C PRO A 65 -33.48 0.84 15.00
N TRP A 66 -34.39 0.79 14.03
CA TRP A 66 -35.08 1.98 13.53
C TRP A 66 -35.84 2.72 14.64
N GLU A 67 -36.40 1.98 15.60
CA GLU A 67 -37.12 2.51 16.75
C GLU A 67 -36.25 3.40 17.66
N GLN A 68 -34.93 3.17 17.66
CA GLN A 68 -33.97 4.02 18.38
C GLN A 68 -33.42 5.17 17.53
N CYS A 69 -33.46 5.04 16.21
CA CYS A 69 -33.02 6.06 15.25
C CYS A 69 -34.05 7.17 15.06
N GLU A 70 -35.33 6.81 14.92
CA GLU A 70 -36.44 7.73 14.68
C GLU A 70 -36.49 8.94 15.63
N PRO A 71 -36.40 8.78 16.97
CA PRO A 71 -36.41 9.92 17.89
C PRO A 71 -35.16 10.81 17.80
N LYS A 72 -34.04 10.28 17.29
CA LYS A 72 -32.76 11.01 17.15
C LYS A 72 -32.63 11.72 15.80
N LEU A 73 -33.45 11.35 14.81
CA LEU A 73 -33.34 11.83 13.45
C LEU A 73 -33.47 13.36 13.34
N ALA A 74 -34.43 13.94 14.04
CA ALA A 74 -34.64 15.40 14.03
C ALA A 74 -33.42 16.17 14.55
N GLY A 75 -32.82 15.70 15.65
CA GLY A 75 -31.60 16.30 16.22
C GLY A 75 -30.38 16.12 15.32
N PHE A 76 -30.25 14.97 14.65
CA PHE A 76 -29.19 14.74 13.68
C PHE A 76 -29.33 15.66 12.46
N CYS A 77 -30.53 15.80 11.91
CA CYS A 77 -30.79 16.68 10.78
C CYS A 77 -30.45 18.14 11.12
N ASP A 78 -30.81 18.63 12.32
CA ASP A 78 -30.45 19.97 12.76
C ASP A 78 -28.93 20.16 12.87
N GLN A 79 -28.22 19.23 13.53
CA GLN A 79 -26.76 19.27 13.67
C GLN A 79 -26.00 19.19 12.34
N ALA A 80 -26.47 18.35 11.43
CA ALA A 80 -25.88 18.17 10.11
C ALA A 80 -26.32 19.25 9.10
N GLY A 81 -27.25 20.13 9.50
CA GLY A 81 -27.85 21.13 8.63
C GLY A 81 -28.66 20.53 7.48
N PHE A 82 -29.24 19.35 7.65
CA PHE A 82 -30.14 18.69 6.70
C PHE A 82 -31.61 19.03 7.00
N PRO A 83 -32.50 19.04 5.99
CA PRO A 83 -33.93 19.20 6.23
C PRO A 83 -34.46 17.98 6.98
N ALA A 84 -35.47 18.18 7.83
CA ALA A 84 -36.07 17.11 8.63
C ALA A 84 -36.86 16.11 7.78
N THR A 85 -37.28 16.52 6.58
CA THR A 85 -38.17 15.75 5.70
C THR A 85 -37.44 15.22 4.47
N ALA A 86 -37.71 13.98 4.07
CA ALA A 86 -37.10 13.35 2.89
C ALA A 86 -37.38 14.13 1.59
N SER A 87 -38.59 14.67 1.44
CA SER A 87 -38.97 15.51 0.29
C SER A 87 -38.09 16.76 0.20
N GLU A 88 -37.96 17.52 1.28
CA GLU A 88 -37.14 18.73 1.34
C GLU A 88 -35.66 18.43 1.14
N PHE A 89 -35.15 17.34 1.73
CA PHE A 89 -33.77 16.89 1.52
C PHE A 89 -33.50 16.61 0.04
N THR A 90 -34.39 15.87 -0.62
CA THR A 90 -34.23 15.54 -2.05
C THR A 90 -34.35 16.77 -2.95
N VAL A 91 -35.25 17.70 -2.66
CA VAL A 91 -35.39 18.96 -3.40
C VAL A 91 -34.11 19.79 -3.26
N ARG A 92 -33.65 20.02 -2.03
CA ARG A 92 -32.43 20.81 -1.77
C ARG A 92 -31.18 20.18 -2.38
N LEU A 93 -31.09 18.84 -2.35
CA LEU A 93 -29.98 18.14 -2.98
C LEU A 93 -30.01 18.29 -4.49
N ARG A 94 -31.18 18.15 -5.12
CA ARG A 94 -31.36 18.39 -6.56
C ARG A 94 -30.98 19.81 -6.93
N GLU A 95 -31.52 20.81 -6.22
CA GLU A 95 -31.18 22.21 -6.43
C GLU A 95 -29.67 22.44 -6.33
N ARG A 96 -29.03 21.96 -5.26
CA ARG A 96 -27.58 22.10 -5.09
C ARG A 96 -26.79 21.47 -6.23
N LEU A 97 -27.14 20.24 -6.64
CA LEU A 97 -26.46 19.55 -7.73
C LEU A 97 -26.70 20.24 -9.08
N THR A 98 -27.92 20.71 -9.34
CA THR A 98 -28.27 21.47 -10.53
C THR A 98 -27.52 22.80 -10.58
N THR A 99 -27.50 23.58 -9.49
CA THR A 99 -26.75 24.84 -9.43
C THR A 99 -25.26 24.62 -9.67
N ILE A 100 -24.67 23.57 -9.09
CA ILE A 100 -23.26 23.24 -9.33
C ILE A 100 -23.05 22.86 -10.79
N ALA A 101 -23.92 22.02 -11.36
CA ALA A 101 -23.84 21.64 -12.77
C ALA A 101 -23.92 22.86 -13.69
N GLU A 102 -24.91 23.74 -13.48
CA GLU A 102 -25.08 24.99 -14.23
C GLU A 102 -23.86 25.92 -14.09
N THR A 103 -23.28 26.02 -12.88
CA THR A 103 -22.08 26.83 -12.63
C THR A 103 -20.87 26.26 -13.37
N VAL A 104 -20.71 24.93 -13.36
CA VAL A 104 -19.63 24.24 -14.07
C VAL A 104 -19.80 24.37 -15.59
N ASP A 105 -21.03 24.18 -16.10
CA ASP A 105 -21.35 24.32 -17.51
C ASP A 105 -21.15 25.77 -17.99
N ALA A 106 -21.55 26.76 -17.20
CA ALA A 106 -21.32 28.17 -17.51
C ALA A 106 -19.83 28.54 -17.50
N GLY A 107 -19.02 27.89 -16.64
CA GLY A 107 -17.57 28.08 -16.57
C GLY A 107 -16.78 27.25 -17.58
N TYR A 108 -17.40 26.27 -18.24
CA TYR A 108 -16.74 25.37 -19.19
C TYR A 108 -16.15 26.10 -20.42
N PRO A 109 -16.82 27.09 -21.05
CA PRO A 109 -16.25 27.84 -22.18
C PRO A 109 -14.91 28.52 -21.86
N ASP A 110 -14.70 28.93 -20.61
CA ASP A 110 -13.46 29.57 -20.15
C ASP A 110 -12.43 28.57 -19.63
N ASN A 111 -12.82 27.29 -19.45
CA ASN A 111 -11.96 26.25 -18.91
C ASN A 111 -11.00 25.70 -19.97
N LYS A 112 -9.75 26.17 -19.94
CA LYS A 112 -8.68 25.72 -20.84
C LYS A 112 -8.05 24.38 -20.42
N ASP A 113 -8.37 23.89 -19.22
CA ASP A 113 -7.73 22.71 -18.64
C ASP A 113 -8.51 21.41 -18.95
N LEU A 114 -9.80 21.48 -19.24
CA LEU A 114 -10.66 20.33 -19.54
C LEU A 114 -11.39 20.53 -20.86
N THR A 115 -11.13 19.65 -21.83
CA THR A 115 -11.80 19.65 -23.13
C THR A 115 -12.49 18.31 -23.35
N ILE A 116 -13.81 18.34 -23.47
CA ILE A 116 -14.65 17.22 -23.90
C ILE A 116 -14.75 17.29 -25.43
N ASP A 117 -14.28 16.24 -26.11
CA ASP A 117 -14.41 16.14 -27.56
C ASP A 117 -15.90 16.03 -27.96
N PRO A 118 -16.45 16.95 -28.77
CA PRO A 118 -17.86 16.97 -29.12
C PRO A 118 -18.29 15.77 -29.98
N VAL A 119 -17.37 15.04 -30.62
CA VAL A 119 -17.68 13.89 -31.48
C VAL A 119 -17.60 12.58 -30.70
N THR A 120 -16.60 12.42 -29.83
CA THR A 120 -16.38 11.16 -29.09
C THR A 120 -16.93 11.19 -27.66
N GLY A 121 -17.21 12.37 -27.11
CA GLY A 121 -17.66 12.56 -25.73
C GLY A 121 -16.56 12.26 -24.69
N VAL A 122 -15.32 12.06 -25.12
CA VAL A 122 -14.22 11.70 -24.22
C VAL A 122 -13.63 12.97 -23.59
N PRO A 123 -13.59 13.08 -22.24
CA PRO A 123 -12.92 14.18 -21.57
C PRO A 123 -11.40 14.03 -21.67
N SER A 124 -10.73 15.09 -22.08
CA SER A 124 -9.28 15.21 -22.10
C SER A 124 -8.83 16.37 -21.22
N LEU A 125 -7.81 16.14 -20.39
CA LEU A 125 -7.21 17.18 -19.58
C LEU A 125 -5.99 17.75 -20.30
N ALA A 126 -5.93 19.06 -20.46
CA ALA A 126 -4.77 19.74 -20.98
C ALA A 126 -3.61 19.58 -19.99
N VAL A 127 -2.43 19.24 -20.51
CA VAL A 127 -1.21 19.22 -19.69
C VAL A 127 -0.89 20.65 -19.30
N ARG A 128 -1.11 21.00 -18.02
CA ARG A 128 -0.65 22.28 -17.48
C ARG A 128 0.86 22.36 -17.62
N ARG A 129 1.32 23.16 -18.57
CA ARG A 129 2.73 23.55 -18.65
C ARG A 129 2.97 24.56 -17.53
N ALA A 130 3.92 24.28 -16.66
CA ALA A 130 4.36 25.24 -15.65
C ALA A 130 4.69 26.56 -16.35
N GLY A 131 4.27 27.68 -15.76
CA GLY A 131 4.62 29.01 -16.28
C GLY A 131 6.13 29.18 -16.38
N GLU A 132 6.57 30.13 -17.20
CA GLU A 132 7.99 30.46 -17.31
C GLU A 132 8.54 30.81 -15.92
N ARG A 133 9.69 30.21 -15.58
CA ARG A 133 10.33 30.42 -14.28
C ARG A 133 10.69 31.91 -14.18
N THR A 134 10.31 32.54 -13.07
CA THR A 134 10.67 33.94 -12.84
C THR A 134 12.16 34.03 -12.54
N ALA A 135 12.82 35.12 -12.95
CA ALA A 135 14.24 35.34 -12.67
C ALA A 135 14.57 35.34 -11.16
N SER A 136 13.60 35.66 -10.30
CA SER A 136 13.72 35.52 -8.84
C SER A 136 13.74 34.05 -8.39
N ALA A 137 12.99 33.17 -9.05
CA ALA A 137 12.97 31.74 -8.73
C ALA A 137 14.29 31.07 -9.14
N GLU A 138 14.88 31.46 -10.26
CA GLU A 138 16.19 30.96 -10.68
C GLU A 138 17.31 31.37 -9.71
N LYS A 139 17.32 32.65 -9.28
CA LYS A 139 18.26 33.12 -8.25
C LYS A 139 18.10 32.38 -6.92
N LEU A 140 16.86 32.06 -6.53
CA LEU A 140 16.59 31.30 -5.33
C LEU A 140 17.09 29.85 -5.47
N GLU A 141 16.88 29.21 -6.62
CA GLU A 141 17.36 27.85 -6.89
C GLU A 141 18.88 27.77 -6.84
N GLU A 142 19.59 28.75 -7.41
CA GLU A 142 21.05 28.83 -7.36
C GLU A 142 21.53 28.95 -5.90
N ALA A 143 20.95 29.87 -5.13
CA ALA A 143 21.28 30.03 -3.71
C ALA A 143 20.94 28.79 -2.87
N LEU A 144 19.88 28.06 -3.22
CA LEU A 144 19.54 26.79 -2.58
C LEU A 144 20.55 25.71 -2.95
N SER A 145 20.94 25.59 -4.21
CA SER A 145 21.91 24.61 -4.70
C SER A 145 23.29 24.80 -4.06
N GLU A 146 23.73 26.05 -3.87
CA GLU A 146 24.97 26.37 -3.15
C GLU A 146 24.94 25.93 -1.67
N ARG A 147 23.78 26.05 -1.02
CA ARG A 147 23.61 25.73 0.42
C ARG A 147 23.22 24.27 0.68
N LEU A 148 22.57 23.61 -0.28
CA LEU A 148 22.06 22.25 -0.20
C LEU A 148 22.84 21.36 -1.17
N PRO A 149 23.96 20.75 -0.73
CA PRO A 149 24.71 19.87 -1.59
C PRO A 149 23.87 18.66 -2.01
N ALA A 150 24.05 18.21 -3.25
CA ALA A 150 23.43 16.98 -3.74
C ALA A 150 23.85 15.80 -2.87
N ARG A 151 22.87 15.14 -2.25
CA ARG A 151 23.05 13.99 -1.37
C ARG A 151 22.20 12.83 -1.84
N SER A 152 22.70 11.62 -1.65
CA SER A 152 21.95 10.40 -1.91
C SER A 152 20.77 10.25 -0.93
N VAL A 153 19.76 9.47 -1.32
CA VAL A 153 18.61 9.16 -0.44
C VAL A 153 19.08 8.49 0.86
N LEU A 154 20.10 7.63 0.79
CA LEU A 154 20.66 6.97 1.96
C LEU A 154 21.33 7.96 2.94
N GLU A 155 22.00 8.99 2.42
CA GLU A 155 22.57 10.06 3.24
C GLU A 155 21.48 10.93 3.88
N HIS A 156 20.39 11.24 3.17
CA HIS A 156 19.25 11.92 3.75
C HIS A 156 18.64 11.09 4.90
N LEU A 157 18.48 9.79 4.70
CA LEU A 157 17.96 8.88 5.72
C LEU A 157 18.93 8.77 6.92
N ALA A 158 20.24 8.72 6.68
CA ALA A 158 21.25 8.72 7.73
C ALA A 158 21.25 10.03 8.54
N ARG A 159 21.07 11.17 7.88
CA ARG A 159 20.94 12.48 8.54
C ARG A 159 19.64 12.56 9.34
N ALA A 160 18.52 12.14 8.77
CA ALA A 160 17.25 12.07 9.48
C ALA A 160 17.38 11.19 10.74
N ALA A 161 18.01 10.02 10.62
CA ALA A 161 18.31 9.16 11.78
C ALA A 161 19.20 9.86 12.81
N HIS A 162 20.23 10.58 12.36
CA HIS A 162 21.11 11.32 13.27
C HIS A 162 20.36 12.38 14.08
N TRP A 163 19.55 13.22 13.42
CA TRP A 163 18.85 14.35 14.05
C TRP A 163 17.63 13.94 14.89
N THR A 164 16.86 12.95 14.44
CA THR A 164 15.64 12.52 15.14
C THR A 164 15.88 11.37 16.12
N HIS A 165 17.06 10.76 16.07
CA HIS A 165 17.44 9.60 16.88
C HIS A 165 16.51 8.37 16.76
N TRP A 166 15.69 8.27 15.71
CA TRP A 166 14.74 7.15 15.54
C TRP A 166 15.43 5.77 15.55
N TRP A 167 16.69 5.70 15.09
CA TRP A 167 17.49 4.46 15.05
C TRP A 167 17.79 3.85 16.42
N LYS A 168 17.54 4.57 17.52
CA LYS A 168 17.66 4.04 18.89
C LYS A 168 16.48 3.14 19.30
N ARG A 169 15.33 3.24 18.61
CA ARG A 169 14.14 2.44 18.92
C ARG A 169 14.21 0.99 18.44
N PRO A 170 14.71 0.70 17.21
CA PRO A 170 14.90 -0.68 16.77
C PRO A 170 15.88 -1.43 17.67
N GLY A 171 15.45 -2.61 18.11
CA GLY A 171 16.26 -3.47 18.97
C GLY A 171 15.65 -4.85 19.12
N PRO A 172 16.42 -5.82 19.65
CA PRO A 172 15.92 -7.16 19.92
C PRO A 172 14.64 -7.13 20.76
N ARG A 173 13.67 -8.00 20.43
CA ARG A 173 12.42 -8.16 21.21
C ARG A 173 12.65 -8.44 22.70
N SER A 174 13.82 -8.96 23.05
CA SER A 174 14.25 -9.24 24.42
C SER A 174 14.57 -7.97 25.23
N GLY A 175 14.65 -6.78 24.61
CA GLY A 175 15.04 -5.54 25.28
C GLY A 175 16.55 -5.41 25.55
N SER A 176 17.35 -6.43 25.21
CA SER A 176 18.82 -6.37 25.31
C SER A 176 19.39 -5.44 24.25
N GLU A 177 20.57 -4.86 24.53
CA GLU A 177 21.27 -4.05 23.54
C GLU A 177 21.54 -4.84 22.24
N PRO A 178 21.35 -4.23 21.07
CA PRO A 178 21.60 -4.88 19.80
C PRO A 178 23.08 -5.23 19.68
N LYS A 179 23.38 -6.52 19.52
CA LYS A 179 24.73 -7.04 19.24
C LYS A 179 25.13 -6.80 17.77
N LEU A 180 24.91 -5.57 17.29
CA LEU A 180 25.28 -5.13 15.95
C LEU A 180 26.55 -4.27 16.06
N LYS A 181 27.56 -4.57 15.24
CA LYS A 181 28.64 -3.61 14.99
C LYS A 181 27.98 -2.36 14.39
N GLU A 182 28.30 -1.14 14.82
CA GLU A 182 27.75 0.10 14.22
C GLU A 182 26.24 0.05 13.85
N PRO A 183 25.33 0.21 14.83
CA PRO A 183 23.89 0.01 14.63
C PRO A 183 23.26 1.03 13.67
N LEU A 184 23.72 2.29 13.67
CA LEU A 184 23.14 3.36 12.85
C LEU A 184 23.20 3.05 11.33
N PRO A 185 24.37 2.78 10.70
CA PRO A 185 24.44 2.42 9.28
C PRO A 185 23.59 1.20 8.93
N ARG A 186 23.53 0.21 9.82
CA ARG A 186 22.77 -1.04 9.61
C ARG A 186 21.27 -0.80 9.64
N TYR A 187 20.77 0.00 10.57
CA TYR A 187 19.36 0.35 10.63
C TYR A 187 18.93 1.25 9.48
N VAL A 188 19.75 2.23 9.12
CA VAL A 188 19.50 3.11 7.97
C VAL A 188 19.43 2.29 6.68
N THR A 189 20.38 1.38 6.47
CA THR A 189 20.39 0.48 5.31
C THR A 189 19.14 -0.41 5.32
N THR A 190 18.81 -1.02 6.46
CA THR A 190 17.64 -1.91 6.55
C THR A 190 16.34 -1.15 6.25
N ALA A 191 16.18 0.06 6.79
CA ALA A 191 15.02 0.90 6.52
C ALA A 191 14.94 1.31 5.04
N PHE A 192 16.07 1.67 4.42
CA PHE A 192 16.10 1.99 2.98
C PHE A 192 15.67 0.80 2.13
N VAL A 193 16.26 -0.38 2.36
CA VAL A 193 16.04 -1.58 1.54
C VAL A 193 14.60 -2.09 1.60
N TYR A 194 14.01 -2.08 2.79
CA TYR A 194 12.64 -2.53 2.99
C TYR A 194 11.62 -1.44 2.65
N GLY A 195 11.95 -0.16 2.88
CA GLY A 195 11.09 0.96 2.52
C GLY A 195 11.00 1.22 1.01
N SER A 196 12.07 0.94 0.26
CA SER A 196 12.11 1.13 -1.20
C SER A 196 11.59 -0.07 -1.99
N GLY A 197 11.15 -1.14 -1.34
CA GLY A 197 10.66 -2.36 -2.00
C GLY A 197 11.70 -3.17 -2.80
N LEU A 198 12.99 -2.79 -2.78
CA LEU A 198 14.06 -3.46 -3.54
C LEU A 198 14.32 -4.89 -3.04
N GLY A 199 14.08 -5.12 -1.75
CA GLY A 199 14.38 -6.38 -1.10
C GLY A 199 15.88 -6.60 -0.83
N PRO A 200 16.24 -7.41 0.18
CA PRO A 200 17.61 -7.54 0.66
C PRO A 200 18.58 -8.14 -0.37
N ALA A 201 18.09 -8.96 -1.30
CA ALA A 201 18.93 -9.57 -2.32
C ALA A 201 19.37 -8.58 -3.40
N GLN A 202 18.49 -7.69 -3.87
CA GLN A 202 18.84 -6.70 -4.90
C GLN A 202 19.67 -5.57 -4.31
N ALA A 203 19.32 -5.08 -3.12
CA ALA A 203 20.07 -4.01 -2.48
C ALA A 203 21.55 -4.36 -2.29
N VAL A 204 21.86 -5.57 -1.81
CA VAL A 204 23.25 -6.00 -1.56
C VAL A 204 24.09 -6.09 -2.83
N ARG A 205 23.48 -6.38 -3.99
CA ARG A 205 24.19 -6.38 -5.29
C ARG A 205 24.72 -4.99 -5.66
N HIS A 206 24.02 -3.93 -5.25
CA HIS A 206 24.41 -2.55 -5.50
C HIS A 206 25.26 -1.94 -4.37
N MET A 207 25.20 -2.51 -3.17
CA MET A 207 25.93 -2.03 -1.99
C MET A 207 27.29 -2.72 -1.81
N ARG A 208 28.18 -2.64 -2.82
CA ARG A 208 29.63 -2.99 -2.84
C ARG A 208 30.16 -3.93 -1.71
N GLY A 209 29.44 -4.99 -1.36
CA GLY A 209 29.79 -5.93 -0.29
C GLY A 209 29.80 -5.41 1.16
N SER A 210 29.23 -4.25 1.49
CA SER A 210 29.30 -3.69 2.85
C SER A 210 28.38 -4.36 3.88
N VAL A 211 27.29 -5.00 3.43
CA VAL A 211 26.32 -5.71 4.28
C VAL A 211 25.82 -6.96 3.57
N ALA A 212 25.63 -8.07 4.27
CA ALA A 212 25.10 -9.30 3.70
C ALA A 212 23.56 -9.34 3.71
N ALA A 213 22.94 -9.96 2.70
CA ALA A 213 21.46 -9.99 2.57
C ALA A 213 20.78 -10.71 3.75
N HIS A 214 21.41 -11.76 4.28
CA HIS A 214 20.91 -12.47 5.45
C HIS A 214 20.97 -11.63 6.73
N GLU A 215 21.95 -10.72 6.84
CA GLU A 215 22.10 -9.81 7.97
C GLU A 215 20.96 -8.78 7.97
N LEU A 216 20.68 -8.17 6.81
CA LEU A 216 19.54 -7.24 6.66
C LEU A 216 18.20 -7.92 6.94
N GLY A 217 17.99 -9.14 6.42
CA GLY A 217 16.77 -9.89 6.69
C GLY A 217 16.61 -10.26 8.16
N ALA A 218 17.69 -10.60 8.84
CA ALA A 218 17.68 -10.88 10.27
C ALA A 218 17.36 -9.62 11.10
N ILE A 219 17.95 -8.47 10.74
CA ILE A 219 17.69 -7.18 11.41
C ILE A 219 16.23 -6.77 11.21
N ALA A 220 15.72 -6.79 9.99
CA ALA A 220 14.32 -6.45 9.70
C ALA A 220 13.36 -7.30 10.52
N LYS A 221 13.55 -8.63 10.52
CA LYS A 221 12.65 -9.55 11.23
C LYS A 221 12.74 -9.45 12.75
N ARG A 222 13.90 -9.13 13.31
CA ARG A 222 14.14 -9.19 14.76
C ARG A 222 14.00 -7.84 15.45
N HIS A 223 14.35 -6.75 14.77
CA HIS A 223 14.47 -5.41 15.38
C HIS A 223 13.38 -4.44 14.90
N PHE A 224 12.77 -4.67 13.74
CA PHE A 224 11.66 -3.87 13.24
C PHE A 224 10.33 -4.61 13.46
N THR A 225 9.50 -4.05 14.33
CA THR A 225 8.12 -4.49 14.56
C THR A 225 7.18 -3.33 14.27
N ILE A 226 5.90 -3.60 13.97
CA ILE A 226 4.91 -2.55 13.70
C ILE A 226 4.89 -1.47 14.82
N PRO A 227 4.88 -1.82 16.12
CA PRO A 227 4.93 -0.81 17.18
C PRO A 227 6.22 0.01 17.23
N VAL A 228 7.35 -0.56 16.80
CA VAL A 228 8.63 0.16 16.71
C VAL A 228 8.64 1.08 15.49
N LEU A 229 8.11 0.63 14.35
CA LEU A 229 7.98 1.43 13.14
C LEU A 229 7.07 2.63 13.37
N ASN A 230 5.89 2.44 13.97
CA ASN A 230 4.97 3.53 14.29
C ASN A 230 5.63 4.57 15.20
N ARG A 231 6.35 4.13 16.25
CA ARG A 231 7.08 5.05 17.14
C ARG A 231 8.26 5.74 16.48
N SER A 232 8.99 5.04 15.60
CA SER A 232 10.09 5.62 14.83
C SER A 232 9.56 6.65 13.83
N GLY A 233 8.43 6.38 13.20
CA GLY A 233 7.73 7.32 12.32
C GLY A 233 7.25 8.55 13.09
N ALA A 234 6.64 8.35 14.27
CA ALA A 234 6.22 9.45 15.13
C ALA A 234 7.38 10.39 15.52
N ASP A 235 8.58 9.86 15.79
CA ASP A 235 9.75 10.72 16.08
C ASP A 235 10.13 11.62 14.90
N VAL A 236 10.08 11.07 13.68
CA VAL A 236 10.39 11.84 12.47
C VAL A 236 9.32 12.88 12.20
N VAL A 237 8.04 12.52 12.33
CA VAL A 237 6.91 13.44 12.14
C VAL A 237 6.92 14.55 13.18
N ASN A 238 7.14 14.22 14.46
CA ASN A 238 7.19 15.20 15.53
C ASN A 238 8.37 16.16 15.37
N ALA A 239 9.53 15.66 14.94
CA ALA A 239 10.69 16.51 14.65
C ALA A 239 10.42 17.43 13.44
N HIS A 240 9.73 16.93 12.42
CA HIS A 240 9.33 17.74 11.26
C HIS A 240 8.31 18.83 11.62
N ALA A 241 7.33 18.52 12.48
CA ALA A 241 6.34 19.47 12.97
C ALA A 241 6.95 20.64 13.77
N GLY A 242 8.13 20.43 14.37
CA GLY A 242 8.87 21.47 15.10
C GLY A 242 9.71 22.41 14.23
N LEU A 243 9.72 22.25 12.90
CA LEU A 243 10.50 23.13 12.00
C LEU A 243 9.70 24.37 11.62
N ASP A 244 10.36 25.53 11.64
CA ASP A 244 9.77 26.82 11.22
C ASP A 244 9.21 26.78 9.80
N LEU A 245 9.85 26.00 8.92
CA LEU A 245 9.40 25.81 7.54
C LEU A 245 8.02 25.15 7.46
N THR A 246 7.73 24.22 8.37
CA THR A 246 6.44 23.52 8.43
C THR A 246 5.34 24.50 8.83
N ALA A 247 5.61 25.40 9.78
CA ALA A 247 4.70 26.46 10.17
C ALA A 247 4.48 27.50 9.04
N ALA A 248 5.50 27.75 8.21
CA ALA A 248 5.38 28.65 7.06
C ALA A 248 4.51 28.06 5.92
N TRP A 249 4.35 26.74 5.84
CA TRP A 249 3.52 26.07 4.83
C TRP A 249 2.04 25.99 5.19
N GLY A 250 1.68 26.17 6.46
CA GLY A 250 0.30 26.21 6.92
C GLY A 250 0.13 25.71 8.37
N ASP A 251 -1.12 25.65 8.81
CA ASP A 251 -1.53 25.14 10.13
C ASP A 251 -1.63 23.60 10.18
N GLY A 252 -1.28 22.92 9.07
CA GLY A 252 -1.40 21.47 8.94
C GLY A 252 -2.85 20.97 8.74
N SER A 253 -3.83 21.86 8.58
CA SER A 253 -5.23 21.50 8.30
C SER A 253 -5.43 20.92 6.90
N VAL A 254 -4.55 21.28 5.97
CA VAL A 254 -4.58 20.81 4.58
C VAL A 254 -3.22 20.19 4.24
N ALA A 255 -3.22 18.90 3.95
CA ALA A 255 -2.05 18.18 3.44
C ALA A 255 -2.31 17.74 2.00
N ALA A 256 -1.60 18.33 1.05
CA ALA A 256 -1.56 17.83 -0.33
C ALA A 256 -0.46 16.76 -0.42
N VAL A 257 -0.83 15.50 -0.21
CA VAL A 257 0.10 14.38 -0.31
C VAL A 257 -0.04 13.74 -1.69
N ASP A 258 0.98 13.92 -2.54
CA ASP A 258 1.09 13.24 -3.84
C ASP A 258 1.30 11.73 -3.60
N GLY A 259 0.28 10.95 -3.94
CA GLY A 259 0.19 9.52 -3.61
C GLY A 259 -0.95 9.16 -2.65
N THR A 260 -1.77 10.12 -2.23
CA THR A 260 -3.03 9.79 -1.53
C THR A 260 -3.94 9.06 -2.50
N MET A 261 -4.02 7.74 -2.37
CA MET A 261 -5.13 7.00 -2.96
C MET A 261 -6.39 7.51 -2.28
N MET A 262 -7.25 8.17 -3.05
CA MET A 262 -8.58 8.50 -2.57
C MET A 262 -9.32 7.18 -2.44
N ASP A 263 -9.61 6.77 -1.20
CA ASP A 263 -10.48 5.63 -0.96
C ASP A 263 -11.84 5.97 -1.58
N THR A 264 -12.12 5.38 -2.74
CA THR A 264 -13.47 5.40 -3.30
C THR A 264 -14.35 4.60 -2.35
N VAL A 265 -15.44 5.22 -1.89
CA VAL A 265 -16.38 4.67 -0.90
C VAL A 265 -16.92 3.28 -1.29
N ILE A 266 -16.75 2.87 -2.55
CA ILE A 266 -17.15 1.57 -3.09
C ILE A 266 -16.08 1.12 -4.10
N ASP A 267 -15.48 -0.05 -3.88
CA ASP A 267 -14.74 -0.82 -4.89
C ASP A 267 -15.74 -1.26 -5.97
N ASN A 268 -16.01 -0.40 -6.94
CA ASN A 268 -16.84 -0.73 -8.11
C ASN A 268 -15.92 -0.94 -9.32
N LEU A 269 -16.32 -1.77 -10.28
CA LEU A 269 -15.61 -2.00 -11.55
C LEU A 269 -15.36 -0.73 -12.38
N LEU A 270 -16.04 0.37 -12.06
CA LEU A 270 -15.84 1.71 -12.65
C LEU A 270 -14.80 2.56 -11.92
N ALA A 271 -14.40 2.16 -10.70
CA ALA A 271 -13.40 2.83 -9.88
C ALA A 271 -12.04 2.17 -10.12
N GLU A 272 -11.32 2.63 -11.14
CA GLU A 272 -9.87 2.40 -11.19
C GLU A 272 -9.17 3.36 -10.21
N PRO A 273 -8.19 2.91 -9.42
CA PRO A 273 -7.37 3.81 -8.60
C PRO A 273 -6.55 4.69 -9.54
N ARG A 274 -7.03 5.90 -9.79
CA ARG A 274 -6.27 6.93 -10.51
C ARG A 274 -5.31 7.59 -9.53
N SER A 275 -4.01 7.30 -9.67
CA SER A 275 -3.01 8.23 -9.15
C SER A 275 -3.12 9.53 -9.94
N SER A 276 -3.02 10.69 -9.27
CA SER A 276 -2.98 12.00 -9.92
C SER A 276 -1.62 12.24 -10.58
N THR A 277 -1.22 11.36 -11.48
CA THR A 277 -0.03 11.53 -12.30
C THR A 277 -0.38 11.20 -13.74
N ALA A 278 -0.20 12.18 -14.62
CA ALA A 278 -0.07 11.95 -16.05
C ALA A 278 1.19 11.10 -16.27
N ALA A 279 1.03 9.78 -16.23
CA ALA A 279 2.10 8.84 -16.52
C ALA A 279 2.31 8.75 -18.03
N THR A 280 3.44 9.30 -18.49
CA THR A 280 4.05 8.93 -19.77
C THR A 280 4.28 7.41 -19.81
N ALA A 281 3.89 6.82 -20.94
CA ALA A 281 3.89 5.41 -21.28
C ALA A 281 5.01 4.52 -20.69
N GLY A 282 4.59 3.38 -20.13
CA GLY A 282 5.45 2.24 -19.79
C GLY A 282 4.64 1.12 -19.13
N SER A 283 4.35 0.07 -19.88
CA SER A 283 3.62 -1.18 -19.57
C SER A 283 3.45 -1.59 -18.09
N PRO A 284 2.23 -1.96 -17.63
CA PRO A 284 2.04 -2.51 -16.29
C PRO A 284 2.14 -4.05 -16.31
N THR A 285 3.15 -4.60 -15.63
CA THR A 285 3.09 -5.96 -15.10
C THR A 285 2.38 -5.92 -13.75
N THR A 286 1.12 -6.33 -13.73
CA THR A 286 0.31 -6.49 -12.52
C THR A 286 0.81 -7.69 -11.70
N SER A 287 1.39 -7.44 -10.53
CA SER A 287 1.56 -8.44 -9.47
C SER A 287 0.58 -8.12 -8.34
N SER A 288 -0.50 -8.89 -8.25
CA SER A 288 -1.46 -8.84 -7.15
C SER A 288 -0.81 -9.27 -5.82
N PRO A 289 -1.03 -8.55 -4.70
CA PRO A 289 -0.60 -9.02 -3.39
C PRO A 289 -1.53 -10.14 -2.90
N THR A 290 -0.95 -11.29 -2.57
CA THR A 290 -1.64 -12.43 -1.95
C THR A 290 -1.90 -12.13 -0.46
N PRO A 291 -3.14 -12.17 0.05
CA PRO A 291 -3.38 -12.06 1.49
C PRO A 291 -2.97 -13.38 2.16
N THR A 292 -1.91 -13.33 2.96
CA THR A 292 -1.52 -14.45 3.83
C THR A 292 -2.25 -14.32 5.16
N SER A 293 -3.39 -15.00 5.29
CA SER A 293 -3.99 -15.26 6.60
C SER A 293 -3.10 -16.24 7.37
N ARG A 294 -2.61 -15.82 8.54
CA ARG A 294 -1.90 -16.69 9.47
C ARG A 294 -2.70 -16.77 10.76
N SER A 295 -3.64 -17.71 10.78
CA SER A 295 -4.29 -18.17 11.99
C SER A 295 -3.25 -18.71 12.97
N SER A 296 -3.27 -18.19 14.19
CA SER A 296 -2.62 -18.80 15.35
C SER A 296 -3.70 -19.56 16.13
N PRO A 297 -3.41 -20.76 16.64
CA PRO A 297 -4.05 -21.23 17.86
C PRO A 297 -3.00 -21.38 18.95
N GLY A 298 -3.22 -20.70 20.08
CA GLY A 298 -2.57 -21.00 21.35
C GLY A 298 -3.58 -21.61 22.30
N SER A 299 -3.27 -22.80 22.85
CA SER A 299 -3.15 -23.05 24.29
C SER A 299 -3.03 -24.57 24.58
N SER A 300 -2.07 -24.90 25.46
CA SER A 300 -1.65 -26.22 25.99
C SER A 300 -2.64 -26.78 27.05
N PRO A 301 -2.33 -27.82 27.90
CA PRO A 301 -1.18 -28.74 28.01
C PRO A 301 -1.53 -30.23 28.31
N ALA A 302 -0.55 -31.15 28.30
CA ALA A 302 -0.31 -32.19 29.33
C ALA A 302 0.69 -33.30 28.90
N GLU A 303 1.69 -33.49 29.76
CA GLU A 303 2.35 -34.72 30.21
C GLU A 303 2.98 -35.80 29.29
N SER A 304 4.22 -36.12 29.70
CA SER A 304 4.83 -37.44 29.88
C SER A 304 5.83 -37.96 28.82
N GLY A 305 6.98 -38.45 29.32
CA GLY A 305 7.78 -39.50 28.67
C GLY A 305 9.08 -39.11 27.97
N LYS A 306 10.17 -38.95 28.72
CA LYS A 306 11.52 -39.45 28.31
C LYS A 306 11.52 -41.00 28.45
N PRO A 307 12.44 -41.81 27.85
CA PRO A 307 13.86 -41.49 27.64
C PRO A 307 14.59 -42.08 26.39
N SER A 308 15.84 -41.63 26.23
CA SER A 308 17.06 -42.35 25.77
C SER A 308 17.08 -43.10 24.43
N THR A 309 18.05 -42.81 23.54
CA THR A 309 19.38 -43.47 23.53
C THR A 309 20.27 -42.93 22.39
N SER A 310 21.56 -42.85 22.73
CA SER A 310 22.78 -42.81 21.92
C SER A 310 22.75 -43.42 20.50
N SER A 311 23.51 -42.82 19.56
CA SER A 311 24.64 -43.53 18.94
C SER A 311 25.56 -42.61 18.13
N THR A 312 26.84 -42.79 18.40
CA THR A 312 28.07 -42.27 17.83
C THR A 312 28.31 -42.75 16.38
N ARG A 313 29.17 -42.03 15.63
CA ARG A 313 30.23 -42.52 14.70
C ARG A 313 30.27 -41.67 13.41
N SER A 314 31.19 -40.71 13.25
CA SER A 314 32.64 -40.80 12.98
C SER A 314 33.01 -41.06 11.51
N SER A 315 33.74 -40.06 10.96
CA SER A 315 34.95 -40.13 10.11
C SER A 315 34.93 -40.70 8.69
N ARG A 316 35.32 -39.85 7.70
CA ARG A 316 36.52 -39.97 6.81
C ARG A 316 36.43 -38.93 5.68
N THR A 317 37.28 -37.88 5.61
CA THR A 317 38.64 -37.75 5.03
C THR A 317 38.87 -38.22 3.59
N SER A 318 39.24 -37.27 2.72
CA SER A 318 40.18 -37.31 1.57
C SER A 318 39.94 -36.03 0.74
N ARG A 319 40.68 -34.92 0.78
CA ARG A 319 42.09 -34.56 0.50
C ARG A 319 42.59 -34.83 -0.93
N ARG A 320 43.02 -33.70 -1.57
CA ARG A 320 44.18 -33.48 -2.49
C ARG A 320 43.75 -33.06 -3.93
N SER A 321 43.86 -31.77 -4.29
CA SER A 321 45.04 -31.07 -4.88
C SER A 321 44.91 -31.02 -6.42
N SER A 322 45.24 -30.01 -7.22
CA SER A 322 45.90 -28.69 -7.11
C SER A 322 46.02 -28.12 -8.54
N ARG A 323 46.24 -26.80 -8.65
CA ARG A 323 46.93 -26.02 -9.73
C ARG A 323 46.06 -25.08 -10.58
N THR A 324 46.10 -23.81 -10.20
CA THR A 324 46.30 -22.61 -11.05
C THR A 324 47.79 -22.52 -11.49
N PRO A 325 48.28 -21.59 -12.37
CA PRO A 325 47.75 -20.23 -12.66
C PRO A 325 47.96 -19.63 -14.09
N TYR A 326 47.39 -18.41 -14.23
CA TYR A 326 47.90 -17.20 -14.93
C TYR A 326 47.63 -16.91 -16.43
N THR A 327 47.09 -15.70 -16.62
CA THR A 327 46.75 -14.85 -17.80
C THR A 327 48.00 -14.25 -18.49
N PRO A 328 47.99 -13.57 -19.68
CA PRO A 328 47.14 -12.38 -20.02
C PRO A 328 46.73 -12.14 -21.50
N THR A 329 45.83 -11.14 -21.67
CA THR A 329 45.36 -10.34 -22.85
C THR A 329 46.44 -9.85 -23.84
N PRO A 330 46.16 -9.30 -25.07
CA PRO A 330 45.11 -8.28 -25.41
C PRO A 330 44.56 -8.09 -26.87
N ARG A 331 43.54 -7.21 -26.97
CA ARG A 331 43.19 -6.19 -28.02
C ARG A 331 42.60 -6.51 -29.42
N GLY A 332 41.58 -5.71 -29.76
CA GLY A 332 41.17 -5.23 -31.11
C GLY A 332 40.10 -6.09 -31.79
N ILE A 333 38.98 -5.62 -32.33
CA ILE A 333 38.49 -4.29 -32.78
C ILE A 333 37.02 -4.17 -32.35
#